data_AF-A0A847GU98-F1
#
_entry.id   AF-A0A847GU98-F1
#
_cell.length_a   1.000
_cell.length_b   1.000
_cell.length_c   1.000
_cell.angle_alpha   90.00
_cell.angle_beta   90.00
_cell.angle_gamma   90.00
#
_symmetry.space_group_name_H-M   'P 1'
#
loop_
_entity.id
_entity.type
_entity.pdbx_description
1 polymer ?
#
loop_
_entity_poly.entity_id
_entity_poly.type
_entity_poly.pdbx_seq_one_letter_code
_entity_poly.pdbx_strand_id
1 'polypeptide(L)'
;MSSTEEVVFSAALALPEQSRAQLADVLWASLPEEQLDFFVTDEVRQAWVAEARRRMRDVESGKVALLPGDEVMGRLRSRLQK
;
A
#
# COMPACT_ATOMS: atom_id res chain seq x y z
N MET A 1 -20.69 -16.56 8.53
CA MET A 1 -20.99 -15.79 7.30
C MET A 1 -22.44 -16.04 6.95
N SER A 2 -23.13 -15.03 6.42
CA SER A 2 -24.47 -15.22 5.84
C SER A 2 -24.37 -16.11 4.59
N SER A 3 -25.43 -16.84 4.24
CA SER A 3 -25.47 -17.65 3.01
C SER A 3 -25.17 -16.83 1.76
N THR A 4 -25.53 -15.55 1.76
CA THR A 4 -25.19 -14.61 0.67
C THR A 4 -23.70 -14.31 0.60
N GLU A 5 -23.03 -14.12 1.75
CA GLU A 5 -21.59 -13.81 1.79
C GLU A 5 -20.75 -14.98 1.28
N GLU A 6 -21.15 -16.21 1.62
CA GLU A 6 -20.48 -17.43 1.15
C GLU A 6 -20.56 -17.57 -0.37
N VAL A 7 -21.73 -17.31 -0.97
CA VAL A 7 -21.94 -17.34 -2.43
C VAL A 7 -21.07 -16.29 -3.12
N VAL A 8 -21.05 -15.05 -2.62
CA VAL A 8 -20.24 -13.97 -3.19
C VAL A 8 -18.75 -14.32 -3.10
N PHE A 9 -18.29 -14.87 -1.98
CA PHE A 9 -16.91 -15.27 -1.79
C PHE A 9 -16.48 -16.37 -2.76
N SER A 10 -17.27 -17.44 -2.88
CA SER A 10 -16.98 -18.52 -3.84
C SER A 10 -16.97 -18.01 -5.29
N ALA A 11 -17.91 -17.14 -5.66
CA ALA A 11 -17.96 -16.55 -7.00
C ALA A 11 -16.72 -15.68 -7.28
N ALA A 12 -16.29 -14.86 -6.32
CA ALA A 12 -15.10 -14.03 -6.46
C ALA A 12 -13.83 -14.87 -6.64
N LEU A 13 -13.67 -15.97 -5.88
CA LEU A 13 -12.51 -16.85 -6.02
C LEU A 13 -12.45 -17.61 -7.36
N ALA A 14 -13.61 -17.86 -7.98
CA ALA A 14 -13.69 -18.51 -9.29
C ALA A 14 -13.27 -17.61 -10.47
N LEU A 15 -13.17 -16.29 -10.27
CA LEU A 15 -12.76 -15.35 -11.31
C LEU A 15 -11.28 -15.54 -11.71
N PRO A 16 -10.90 -15.19 -12.95
CA PRO A 16 -9.49 -15.08 -13.33
C PRO A 16 -8.72 -14.11 -12.42
N GLU A 17 -7.41 -14.33 -12.27
CA GLU A 17 -6.56 -13.56 -11.37
C GLU A 17 -6.68 -12.04 -11.58
N GLN A 18 -6.66 -11.58 -12.82
CA GLN A 18 -6.77 -10.16 -13.15
C GLN A 18 -8.13 -9.58 -12.75
N SER A 19 -9.22 -10.32 -12.97
CA SER A 19 -10.56 -9.90 -12.55
C SER A 19 -10.71 -9.88 -11.03
N ARG A 20 -10.05 -10.81 -10.32
CA ARG A 20 -10.01 -10.80 -8.85
C ARG A 20 -9.28 -9.57 -8.32
N ALA A 21 -8.14 -9.21 -8.90
CA ALA A 21 -7.39 -8.01 -8.53
C ALA A 21 -8.24 -6.74 -8.72
N GLN A 22 -8.90 -6.61 -9.87
CA GLN A 22 -9.80 -5.47 -10.13
C GLN A 22 -10.98 -5.42 -9.15
N LEU A 23 -11.59 -6.57 -8.84
CA LEU A 23 -12.68 -6.64 -7.86
C LEU A 23 -12.20 -6.26 -6.46
N ALA A 24 -11.00 -6.70 -6.07
CA ALA A 24 -10.40 -6.34 -4.79
C ALA A 24 -10.18 -4.81 -4.68
N ASP A 25 -9.67 -4.17 -5.73
CA ASP A 25 -9.49 -2.71 -5.76
C ASP A 25 -10.81 -1.95 -5.60
N VAL A 26 -11.86 -2.38 -6.30
CA VAL A 26 -13.19 -1.76 -6.21
C VAL A 26 -13.80 -1.93 -4.82
N LEU A 27 -13.73 -3.15 -4.26
CA LEU A 27 -14.24 -3.42 -2.92
C LEU A 27 -13.47 -2.63 -1.87
N TRP A 28 -12.15 -2.56 -1.98
CA TRP A 28 -11.30 -1.76 -1.11
C TRP A 28 -11.70 -0.29 -1.13
N ALA A 29 -11.87 0.30 -2.31
CA ALA A 29 -12.27 1.70 -2.47
C ALA A 29 -13.70 2.00 -1.97
N SER A 30 -14.54 0.97 -1.80
CA SER A 30 -15.93 1.13 -1.31
C SER A 30 -16.04 1.22 0.22
N LEU A 31 -14.97 0.89 0.94
CA LEU A 31 -14.97 0.92 2.41
C LEU A 31 -14.90 2.38 2.93
N PRO A 32 -15.56 2.69 4.06
CA PRO A 32 -15.39 3.99 4.73
C PRO A 32 -13.92 4.22 5.12
N GLU A 33 -13.47 5.49 5.12
CA GLU A 33 -12.08 5.86 5.46
C GLU A 33 -11.66 5.29 6.82
N GLU A 34 -12.56 5.25 7.80
CA GLU A 34 -12.31 4.71 9.14
C GLU A 34 -12.03 3.20 9.14
N GLN A 35 -12.43 2.48 8.08
CA GLN A 35 -12.18 1.04 7.92
C GLN A 35 -10.93 0.74 7.07
N LEU A 36 -10.38 1.72 6.34
CA LEU A 36 -9.14 1.55 5.59
C LEU A 36 -7.93 1.47 6.53
N ASP A 37 -7.98 2.16 7.67
CA ASP A 37 -6.97 2.11 8.73
C ASP A 37 -6.94 0.79 9.51
N PHE A 38 -7.95 -0.06 9.33
CA PHE A 38 -8.10 -1.31 10.06
C PHE A 38 -7.08 -2.39 9.65
N PHE A 39 -6.53 -2.29 8.44
CA PHE A 39 -5.56 -3.25 7.90
C PHE A 39 -4.11 -2.92 8.26
N VAL A 40 -3.87 -1.77 8.88
CA VAL A 40 -2.57 -1.41 9.45
C VAL A 40 -2.68 -1.61 10.95
N THR A 41 -2.08 -2.70 11.44
CA THR A 41 -2.03 -2.94 12.89
C THR A 41 -1.34 -1.77 13.59
N ASP A 42 -1.64 -1.56 14.87
CA ASP A 42 -1.02 -0.44 15.59
C ASP A 42 0.50 -0.57 15.66
N GLU A 43 1.01 -1.80 15.70
CA GLU A 43 2.44 -2.09 15.62
C GLU A 43 3.03 -1.62 14.27
N VAL A 44 2.36 -1.89 13.16
CA VAL A 44 2.82 -1.44 11.83
C VAL A 44 2.79 0.09 11.77
N ARG A 45 1.71 0.72 12.23
CA ARG A 45 1.59 2.18 12.28
C ARG A 45 2.73 2.81 13.09
N GLN A 46 2.98 2.28 14.28
CA GLN A 46 4.07 2.74 15.15
C GLN A 46 5.45 2.54 14.51
N ALA A 47 5.68 1.40 13.86
CA ALA A 47 6.93 1.11 13.16
C ALA A 47 7.18 2.10 12.01
N TRP A 48 6.15 2.43 11.23
CA TRP A 48 6.23 3.44 10.17
C TRP A 48 6.54 4.83 10.72
N VAL A 49 5.89 5.24 11.80
CA VAL A 49 6.17 6.53 12.46
C VAL A 49 7.61 6.56 13.00
N ALA A 50 8.08 5.49 13.62
CA ALA A 50 9.43 5.37 14.14
C ALA A 50 10.47 5.49 13.01
N GLU A 51 10.25 4.81 11.89
CA GLU A 51 11.13 4.86 10.72
C GLU A 51 11.13 6.24 10.07
N ALA A 52 9.97 6.88 9.88
CA ALA A 52 9.87 8.22 9.34
C ALA A 52 10.66 9.23 10.20
N ARG A 53 10.50 9.17 11.52
CA ARG A 53 11.26 10.01 12.47
C ARG A 53 12.75 9.72 12.42
N ARG A 54 13.15 8.44 12.29
CA ARG A 54 14.57 8.06 12.15
C ARG A 54 15.17 8.66 10.89
N ARG A 55 14.49 8.54 9.74
CA ARG A 55 14.93 9.10 8.46
C ARG A 55 15.04 10.62 8.51
N MET A 56 14.06 11.30 9.11
CA MET A 56 14.12 12.76 9.28
C MET A 56 15.39 13.18 10.03
N ARG A 57 15.67 12.54 11.18
CA ARG A 57 16.88 12.84 11.96
C ARG A 57 18.18 12.54 11.21
N ASP A 58 18.24 11.43 10.48
CA ASP A 58 19.41 11.08 9.67
C ASP A 58 19.67 12.16 8.59
N VAL A 59 18.60 12.72 8.01
CA VAL A 59 18.68 13.82 7.04
C VAL A 59 19.13 15.12 7.71
N GLU A 60 18.46 15.53 8.79
CA GLU A 60 18.75 16.77 9.53
C GLU A 60 20.18 16.80 10.10
N SER A 61 20.69 15.64 10.53
CA SER A 61 22.06 15.51 11.04
C SER A 61 23.13 15.42 9.93
N GLY A 62 22.74 15.34 8.66
CA GLY A 62 23.65 15.13 7.54
C GLY A 62 24.31 13.75 7.52
N LYS A 63 23.78 12.79 8.29
CA LYS A 63 24.31 11.42 8.37
C LYS A 63 24.11 10.64 7.07
N VAL A 64 23.12 11.01 6.26
CA VAL A 64 22.85 10.39 4.96
C VAL A 64 23.06 11.37 3.82
N ALA A 65 23.62 10.89 2.71
CA ALA A 65 23.70 11.65 1.47
C ALA A 65 22.35 11.62 0.75
N LEU A 66 21.80 12.79 0.45
CA LEU A 66 20.57 12.94 -0.31
C LEU A 66 20.84 12.89 -1.81
N LEU A 67 19.85 12.40 -2.56
CA LEU A 67 19.80 12.50 -4.01
C LEU A 67 18.74 13.53 -4.41
N PRO A 68 18.96 14.34 -5.46
CA PRO A 68 17.93 15.20 -6.03
C PRO A 68 16.69 14.39 -6.44
N GLY A 69 15.50 14.92 -6.14
CA GLY A 69 14.24 14.23 -6.44
C GLY A 69 14.07 13.89 -7.93
N ASP A 70 14.46 14.82 -8.81
CA ASP A 70 14.38 14.63 -10.27
C ASP A 70 15.26 13.47 -10.77
N GLU A 71 16.44 13.29 -10.16
CA GLU A 71 17.34 12.18 -10.47
C GLU A 71 16.70 10.83 -10.08
N VAL A 72 16.11 10.76 -8.89
CA VAL A 72 15.42 9.55 -8.41
C VAL A 72 14.24 9.21 -9.32
N MET A 73 13.41 10.20 -9.67
CA MET A 73 12.25 9.99 -10.53
C MET A 73 12.63 9.62 -11.96
N GLY A 74 13.72 10.19 -12.50
CA GLY A 74 14.28 9.80 -13.80
C GLY A 74 14.70 8.34 -13.84
N ARG A 75 15.41 7.88 -12.80
CA ARG A 75 15.82 6.46 -12.64
C ARG A 75 14.62 5.53 -12.55
N LEU A 76 13.59 5.89 -11.77
CA LEU A 76 12.36 5.11 -11.62
C LEU A 76 11.65 4.89 -12.95
N ARG A 77 11.39 5.98 -13.70
CA ARG A 77 10.75 5.89 -15.02
C ARG A 77 11.53 5.00 -15.99
N SER A 78 12.85 5.11 -16.00
CA SER A 78 13.72 4.30 -16.86
C SER A 78 13.63 2.80 -16.56
N ARG A 79 13.33 2.40 -15.31
CA ARG A 79 13.18 1.00 -14.91
C ARG A 79 11.82 0.40 -15.31
N LEU A 80 10.81 1.24 -15.48
CA LEU A 80 9.43 0.83 -15.83
C LEU A 80 9.18 0.80 -17.34
N GLN A 81 10.14 1.24 -18.17
CA GLN A 81 10.06 1.23 -19.63
C GLN A 81 10.67 -0.04 -20.28
N LYS A 82 10.85 -1.12 -19.50
CA LYS A 82 11.30 -2.43 -19.97
C LYS A 82 10.19 -3.45 -19.82
#